data_AF-C3Z5N9-F1
#
_entry.id   AF-C3Z5N9-F1
#
_cell.length_a   1.000
_cell.length_b   1.000
_cell.length_c   1.000
_cell.angle_alpha   90.00
_cell.angle_beta   90.00
_cell.angle_gamma   90.00
#
_symmetry.space_group_name_H-M   'P 1'
#
loop_
_entity.id
_entity.type
_entity.pdbx_description
1 polymer ?
#
loop_
_entity_poly.entity_id
_entity_poly.type
_entity_poly.pdbx_seq_one_letter_code
_entity_poly.pdbx_strand_id
1 'polypeptide(L)'
;MMARDTNDPVKLLDLNRDKLVRDIFHVGPIVDRLFATDFVTEQEKNTIIGGQGDDRHSRAGKLLDVVRSKGLDAFFCFREVLRGYCPYSEELLRHCPKHNSKFMFWCNQCECLQCEYCKAEHVQIEHDFTAIFSITENIKAKFDSFIRESRLKLSCVRNRKVSSTELHEFKLWAKTSGVELRALVSRAIEEEENWFVTKLRNQGTPSVSEQGPVNTGVLERGRLSDRTAVGQVAVRRKYEDAIGLRTLLTSNYDELVKDMKSINPIINSLYQEGIIKEEEKCGILQESRIPQDQARRLLDVIACKGTIEALHHFVKALETTYPHLAELLHQCPKHNKKFELYCEDCKELICEDCRDSQHSGHYTTSITTIVAMCQSEFDRFIQDNRETIMDIRHQKTDPEGQEKRVKERQADLHDMITRKIQEEVNMLISNLDQSSSNSIVVSLRDTTEGKGSTNCIKKFRKIAKFTVLSAVSTMLILLAYAFI
;
A
#
# COMPACT_ATOMS: atom_id res chain seq x y z
N MET A 1 8.55 15.56 -34.31
CA MET A 1 9.29 15.38 -33.05
C MET A 1 9.04 13.95 -32.57
N MET A 2 10.06 13.09 -32.62
CA MET A 2 9.93 11.72 -32.12
C MET A 2 9.73 11.75 -30.61
N ALA A 3 8.64 11.15 -30.13
CA ALA A 3 8.42 10.92 -28.71
C ALA A 3 9.59 10.05 -28.22
N ARG A 4 10.55 10.67 -27.53
CA ARG A 4 11.72 9.99 -27.00
C ARG A 4 11.22 8.88 -26.08
N ASP A 5 11.68 7.65 -26.30
CA ASP A 5 11.34 6.46 -25.52
C ASP A 5 11.62 6.69 -24.02
N THR A 6 10.65 7.22 -23.27
CA THR A 6 10.79 7.52 -21.83
C THR A 6 10.53 6.31 -20.94
N ASN A 7 10.22 5.16 -21.54
CA ASN A 7 9.64 4.01 -20.84
C ASN A 7 10.55 2.78 -20.77
N ASP A 8 11.75 2.88 -21.36
CA ASP A 8 12.81 1.92 -21.11
C ASP A 8 13.10 1.89 -19.60
N PRO A 9 12.92 0.73 -18.92
CA PRO A 9 13.17 0.60 -17.48
C PRO A 9 14.54 1.09 -17.06
N VAL A 10 15.55 0.93 -17.92
CA VAL A 10 16.92 1.40 -17.67
C VAL A 10 16.98 2.94 -17.64
N LYS A 11 16.18 3.63 -18.46
CA LYS A 11 16.08 5.11 -18.43
C LYS A 11 15.41 5.64 -17.18
N LEU A 12 14.68 4.82 -16.43
CA LEU A 12 14.16 5.22 -15.12
C LEU A 12 15.28 5.46 -14.11
N LEU A 13 16.43 4.79 -14.27
CA LEU A 13 17.62 5.05 -13.47
C LEU A 13 18.16 6.45 -13.75
N ASP A 14 18.17 6.89 -15.01
CA ASP A 14 18.60 8.24 -15.38
C ASP A 14 17.62 9.30 -14.88
N LEU A 15 16.32 9.08 -15.08
CA LEU A 15 15.26 10.02 -14.69
C LEU A 15 15.18 10.22 -13.17
N ASN A 16 15.56 9.21 -12.38
CA ASN A 16 15.58 9.28 -10.93
C ASN A 16 17.01 9.32 -10.36
N ARG A 17 18.04 9.53 -11.18
CA ARG A 17 19.44 9.38 -10.77
C ARG A 17 19.77 10.19 -9.54
N ASP A 18 19.47 11.49 -9.53
CA ASP A 18 19.79 12.37 -8.41
C ASP A 18 19.11 11.93 -7.11
N LYS A 19 17.86 11.45 -7.21
CA LYS A 19 17.11 10.94 -6.05
C LYS A 19 17.71 9.63 -5.55
N LEU A 20 17.99 8.70 -6.45
CA LEU A 20 18.58 7.40 -6.13
C LEU A 20 19.99 7.54 -5.56
N VAL A 21 20.83 8.39 -6.15
CA VAL A 21 22.19 8.67 -5.66
C VAL A 21 22.17 9.28 -4.26
N ARG A 22 21.22 10.16 -3.98
CA ARG A 22 21.02 10.73 -2.65
C ARG A 22 20.47 9.71 -1.65
N ASP A 23 19.51 8.88 -2.08
CA ASP A 23 18.74 8.02 -1.19
C ASP A 23 19.36 6.61 -1.00
N ILE A 24 20.33 6.20 -1.84
CA ILE A 24 21.08 4.94 -1.68
C ILE A 24 22.33 5.19 -0.83
N PHE A 25 22.18 5.00 0.48
CA PHE A 25 23.26 5.26 1.45
C PHE A 25 24.25 4.10 1.61
N HIS A 26 23.78 2.86 1.42
CA HIS A 26 24.56 1.64 1.65
C HIS A 26 24.75 0.87 0.36
N VAL A 27 25.70 1.34 -0.45
CA VAL A 27 26.03 0.72 -1.75
C VAL A 27 26.61 -0.69 -1.56
N GLY A 28 27.42 -0.92 -0.52
CA GLY A 28 28.10 -2.20 -0.28
C GLY A 28 27.16 -3.41 -0.25
N PRO A 29 26.19 -3.48 0.67
CA PRO A 29 25.24 -4.60 0.74
C PRO A 29 24.45 -4.84 -0.55
N ILE A 30 24.12 -3.76 -1.27
CA ILE A 30 23.42 -3.85 -2.57
C ILE A 30 24.33 -4.49 -3.62
N VAL A 31 25.57 -4.01 -3.72
CA VAL A 31 26.60 -4.55 -4.64
C VAL A 31 26.91 -6.00 -4.31
N ASP A 32 27.02 -6.36 -3.03
CA ASP A 32 27.28 -7.74 -2.60
C ASP A 32 26.17 -8.69 -3.03
N ARG A 33 24.90 -8.25 -2.93
CA ARG A 33 23.75 -9.01 -3.41
C ARG A 33 23.69 -9.12 -4.93
N LEU A 34 24.04 -8.06 -5.64
CA LEU A 34 24.13 -8.08 -7.11
C LEU A 34 25.30 -8.94 -7.60
N PHE A 35 26.41 -8.96 -6.87
CA PHE A 35 27.55 -9.84 -7.12
C PHE A 35 27.18 -11.31 -6.88
N ALA A 36 26.48 -11.60 -5.78
CA ALA A 36 26.01 -12.96 -5.46
C ALA A 36 24.96 -13.51 -6.46
N THR A 37 24.42 -12.67 -7.33
CA THR A 37 23.49 -13.04 -8.41
C THR A 37 24.14 -12.96 -9.80
N ASP A 38 25.47 -12.86 -9.86
CA ASP A 38 26.30 -12.79 -11.07
C ASP A 38 26.00 -11.60 -12.01
N PHE A 39 25.25 -10.59 -11.55
CA PHE A 39 24.96 -9.38 -12.34
C PHE A 39 26.08 -8.35 -12.31
N VAL A 40 26.86 -8.33 -11.24
CA VAL A 40 28.03 -7.47 -11.06
C VAL A 40 29.26 -8.35 -10.97
N THR A 41 30.26 -8.08 -11.81
CA THR A 41 31.55 -8.78 -11.77
C THR A 41 32.40 -8.31 -10.58
N GLU A 42 33.43 -9.07 -10.22
CA GLU A 42 34.35 -8.69 -9.15
C GLU A 42 35.07 -7.35 -9.45
N GLN A 43 35.45 -7.14 -10.72
CA GLN A 43 36.06 -5.88 -11.16
C GLN A 43 35.10 -4.69 -11.01
N GLU A 44 33.83 -4.85 -11.39
CA GLU A 44 32.81 -3.80 -11.24
C GLU A 44 32.51 -3.53 -9.76
N LYS A 45 32.39 -4.58 -8.94
CA LYS A 45 32.26 -4.45 -7.49
C LYS A 45 33.43 -3.66 -6.89
N ASN A 46 34.66 -3.99 -7.26
CA ASN A 46 35.85 -3.27 -6.82
C ASN A 46 35.88 -1.82 -7.37
N THR A 47 35.33 -1.57 -8.55
CA THR A 47 35.21 -0.21 -9.11
C THR A 47 34.18 0.63 -8.35
N ILE A 48 33.07 0.02 -7.93
CA ILE A 48 32.00 0.69 -7.17
C ILE A 48 32.45 0.96 -5.73
N ILE A 49 33.14 0.01 -5.08
CA ILE A 49 33.51 0.08 -3.66
C ILE A 49 34.91 0.69 -3.43
N GLY A 50 35.86 0.44 -4.34
CA GLY A 50 37.30 0.53 -4.10
C GLY A 50 37.99 1.86 -4.39
N GLY A 51 37.27 2.93 -4.72
CA GLY A 51 37.89 4.25 -4.86
C GLY A 51 38.20 4.86 -3.49
N GLN A 52 39.49 4.87 -3.10
CA GLN A 52 39.93 5.63 -1.93
C GLN A 52 39.54 7.11 -2.12
N GLY A 53 38.70 7.62 -1.22
CA GLY A 53 38.23 9.00 -1.25
C GLY A 53 36.93 9.24 -2.03
N ASP A 54 36.34 8.22 -2.66
CA ASP A 54 35.00 8.37 -3.23
C ASP A 54 33.98 8.58 -2.12
N ASP A 55 33.26 9.70 -2.22
CA ASP A 55 32.10 9.95 -1.38
C ASP A 55 30.95 8.98 -1.74
N ARG A 56 29.99 8.87 -0.84
CA ARG A 56 28.86 7.92 -0.98
C ARG A 56 28.06 8.13 -2.27
N HIS A 57 27.90 9.37 -2.72
CA HIS A 57 27.13 9.69 -3.92
C HIS A 57 27.88 9.27 -5.17
N SER A 58 29.21 9.43 -5.20
CA SER A 58 30.08 8.89 -6.26
C SER A 58 29.88 7.38 -6.41
N ARG A 59 29.91 6.62 -5.30
CA ARG A 59 29.71 5.17 -5.31
C ARG A 59 28.31 4.76 -5.77
N ALA A 60 27.27 5.46 -5.30
CA ALA A 60 25.90 5.20 -5.74
C ALA A 60 25.74 5.50 -7.23
N GLY A 61 26.36 6.58 -7.74
CA GLY A 61 26.39 6.90 -9.16
C GLY A 61 27.04 5.78 -9.99
N LYS A 62 28.22 5.30 -9.57
CA LYS A 62 28.91 4.18 -10.22
C LYS A 62 28.06 2.90 -10.22
N LEU A 63 27.38 2.59 -9.11
CA LEU A 63 26.45 1.46 -9.04
C LEU A 63 25.34 1.59 -10.10
N LEU A 64 24.71 2.76 -10.21
CA LEU A 64 23.65 2.99 -11.20
C LEU A 64 24.19 2.89 -12.64
N ASP A 65 25.42 3.34 -12.90
CA ASP A 65 26.07 3.21 -14.22
C ASP A 65 26.32 1.74 -14.59
N VAL A 66 26.77 0.93 -13.63
CA VAL A 66 26.96 -0.51 -13.83
C VAL A 66 25.63 -1.20 -14.10
N VAL A 67 24.61 -0.98 -13.26
CA VAL A 67 23.27 -1.57 -13.44
C VAL A 67 22.70 -1.18 -14.82
N ARG A 68 22.86 0.09 -15.20
CA ARG A 68 22.45 0.59 -16.53
C ARG A 68 23.16 -0.13 -17.67
N SER A 69 24.48 -0.29 -17.59
CA SER A 69 25.28 -0.91 -18.65
C SER A 69 24.95 -2.40 -18.88
N LYS A 70 24.41 -3.08 -17.86
CA LYS A 70 24.03 -4.50 -17.90
C LYS A 70 22.63 -4.75 -18.45
N GLY A 71 21.82 -3.71 -18.63
CA GLY A 71 20.49 -3.80 -19.23
C GLY A 71 19.38 -4.23 -18.26
N LEU A 72 18.32 -4.83 -18.81
CA LEU A 72 17.05 -5.06 -18.13
C LEU A 72 17.13 -6.04 -16.96
N ASP A 73 17.82 -7.16 -17.12
CA ASP A 73 17.87 -8.19 -16.06
C ASP A 73 18.55 -7.65 -14.80
N ALA A 74 19.64 -6.91 -14.96
CA ALA A 74 20.33 -6.24 -13.86
C ALA A 74 19.45 -5.16 -13.22
N PHE A 75 18.66 -4.42 -14.00
CA PHE A 75 17.69 -3.46 -13.48
C PHE A 75 16.64 -4.13 -12.59
N PHE A 76 16.06 -5.25 -13.02
CA PHE A 76 15.06 -5.96 -12.21
C PHE A 76 15.68 -6.58 -10.95
N CYS A 77 16.86 -7.18 -11.06
CA CYS A 77 17.57 -7.68 -9.89
C CYS A 77 17.90 -6.54 -8.91
N PHE A 78 18.39 -5.41 -9.41
CA PHE A 78 18.64 -4.22 -8.61
C PHE A 78 17.39 -3.72 -7.89
N ARG A 79 16.23 -3.69 -8.55
CA ARG A 79 14.97 -3.35 -7.88
C ARG A 79 14.61 -4.32 -6.76
N GLU A 80 14.74 -5.62 -6.98
CA GLU A 80 14.48 -6.61 -5.93
C GLU A 80 15.46 -6.47 -4.76
N VAL A 81 16.72 -6.14 -5.02
CA VAL A 81 17.70 -5.84 -3.98
C VAL A 81 17.31 -4.55 -3.24
N LEU A 82 16.95 -3.48 -3.95
CA LEU A 82 16.46 -2.24 -3.33
C LEU A 82 15.23 -2.48 -2.46
N ARG A 83 14.31 -3.37 -2.84
CA ARG A 83 13.15 -3.71 -2.00
C ARG A 83 13.56 -4.20 -0.60
N GLY A 84 14.71 -4.88 -0.48
CA GLY A 84 15.22 -5.37 0.80
C GLY A 84 16.01 -4.36 1.63
N TYR A 85 16.67 -3.39 0.98
CA TYR A 85 17.58 -2.45 1.66
C TYR A 85 17.09 -0.99 1.67
N CYS A 86 16.43 -0.56 0.61
CA CYS A 86 15.91 0.80 0.42
C CYS A 86 14.53 0.76 -0.29
N PRO A 87 13.46 0.31 0.41
CA PRO A 87 12.14 0.11 -0.20
C PRO A 87 11.59 1.38 -0.87
N TYR A 88 11.92 2.55 -0.32
CA TYR A 88 11.53 3.84 -0.90
C TYR A 88 12.17 4.09 -2.27
N SER A 89 13.48 3.85 -2.40
CA SER A 89 14.19 3.99 -3.67
C SER A 89 13.66 3.01 -4.73
N GLU A 90 13.21 1.83 -4.29
CA GLU A 90 12.50 0.89 -5.18
C GLU A 90 11.15 1.45 -5.63
N GLU A 91 10.37 2.06 -4.74
CA GLU A 91 9.07 2.65 -5.06
C GLU A 91 9.18 3.82 -6.05
N LEU A 92 10.27 4.60 -6.02
CA LEU A 92 10.56 5.60 -7.05
C LEU A 92 10.65 4.99 -8.45
N LEU A 93 11.19 3.78 -8.55
CA LEU A 93 11.31 3.03 -9.80
C LEU A 93 10.00 2.34 -10.22
N ARG A 94 8.98 2.32 -9.35
CA ARG A 94 7.63 1.83 -9.68
C ARG A 94 6.73 2.86 -10.30
N HIS A 95 7.10 4.14 -10.28
CA HIS A 95 6.24 5.21 -10.76
C HIS A 95 6.72 5.81 -12.06
N CYS A 96 5.76 6.08 -12.94
CA CYS A 96 5.98 6.83 -14.15
C CYS A 96 6.44 8.25 -13.78
N PRO A 97 7.61 8.70 -14.24
CA PRO A 97 8.11 10.04 -13.93
C PRO A 97 7.26 11.15 -14.56
N LYS A 98 6.59 10.87 -15.69
CA LYS A 98 5.69 11.83 -16.36
C LYS A 98 4.38 12.04 -15.61
N HIS A 99 3.80 10.97 -15.08
CA HIS A 99 2.43 10.99 -14.52
C HIS A 99 2.38 10.76 -13.00
N ASN A 100 3.53 10.50 -12.37
CA ASN A 100 3.65 10.07 -10.98
C ASN A 100 2.68 8.94 -10.58
N SER A 101 2.41 8.05 -11.52
CA SER A 101 1.46 6.94 -11.38
C SER A 101 2.19 5.62 -11.53
N LYS A 102 1.79 4.58 -10.78
CA LYS A 102 2.42 3.27 -10.85
C LYS A 102 2.47 2.72 -12.29
N PHE A 103 3.58 2.10 -12.65
CA PHE A 103 3.67 1.28 -13.84
C PHE A 103 2.78 0.04 -13.63
N MET A 104 1.78 -0.12 -14.48
CA MET A 104 0.79 -1.20 -14.37
C MET A 104 0.93 -2.21 -15.50
N PHE A 105 1.61 -1.84 -16.59
CA PHE A 105 1.67 -2.63 -17.81
C PHE A 105 3.11 -2.79 -18.31
N TRP A 106 3.39 -3.94 -18.89
CA TRP A 106 4.60 -4.25 -19.66
C TRP A 106 4.19 -4.31 -21.13
N CYS A 107 4.86 -3.54 -21.98
CA CYS A 107 4.70 -3.65 -23.42
C CYS A 107 5.56 -4.81 -23.93
N ASN A 108 4.95 -5.87 -24.47
CA ASN A 108 5.70 -7.06 -24.93
C ASN A 108 6.58 -6.74 -26.15
N GLN A 109 6.20 -5.77 -26.98
CA GLN A 109 6.91 -5.41 -28.21
C GLN A 109 8.04 -4.41 -27.97
N CYS A 110 7.85 -3.46 -27.05
CA CYS A 110 8.86 -2.44 -26.74
C CYS A 110 9.68 -2.74 -25.49
N GLU A 111 9.37 -3.83 -24.78
CA GLU A 111 10.02 -4.22 -23.52
C GLU A 111 10.09 -3.07 -22.50
N CYS A 112 8.98 -2.35 -22.37
CA CYS A 112 8.93 -1.10 -21.63
C CYS A 112 7.79 -1.06 -20.61
N LEU A 113 8.01 -0.34 -19.51
CA LEU A 113 7.03 -0.17 -18.43
C LEU A 113 6.09 1.00 -18.74
N GLN A 114 4.78 0.75 -18.69
CA GLN A 114 3.75 1.77 -18.93
C GLN A 114 2.85 1.94 -17.71
N CYS A 115 2.56 3.19 -17.36
CA CYS A 115 1.39 3.50 -16.54
C CYS A 115 0.14 3.59 -17.41
N GLU A 116 -1.04 3.69 -16.79
CA GLU A 116 -2.32 3.80 -17.50
C GLU A 116 -2.32 4.92 -18.56
N TYR A 117 -1.74 6.08 -18.22
CA TYR A 117 -1.69 7.24 -19.10
C TYR A 117 -0.70 7.06 -20.25
N CYS A 118 0.53 6.58 -19.95
CA CYS A 118 1.52 6.35 -21.01
C CYS A 118 1.11 5.21 -21.94
N LYS A 119 0.34 4.22 -21.45
CA LYS A 119 -0.25 3.17 -22.29
C LYS A 119 -1.19 3.76 -23.35
N ALA A 120 -2.06 4.69 -22.96
CA ALA A 120 -2.98 5.36 -23.89
C ALA A 120 -2.24 6.26 -24.92
N GLU A 121 -1.11 6.83 -24.52
CA GLU A 121 -0.26 7.64 -25.39
C GLU A 121 0.76 6.81 -26.20
N HIS A 122 0.85 5.49 -25.98
CA HIS A 122 1.84 4.64 -26.64
C HIS A 122 1.49 4.49 -28.13
N VAL A 123 2.12 5.31 -28.98
CA VAL A 123 1.66 5.73 -30.32
C VAL A 123 1.57 4.61 -31.39
N GLN A 124 1.96 3.37 -31.09
CA GLN A 124 1.80 2.25 -32.03
C GLN A 124 0.62 1.37 -31.62
N ILE A 125 -0.45 1.45 -32.41
CA ILE A 125 -1.83 1.04 -32.11
C ILE A 125 -2.04 -0.48 -31.91
N GLU A 126 -0.99 -1.32 -31.93
CA GLU A 126 -1.13 -2.77 -31.78
C GLU A 126 -0.11 -3.44 -30.84
N HIS A 127 0.41 -2.72 -29.84
CA HIS A 127 1.23 -3.40 -28.84
C HIS A 127 0.37 -4.15 -27.83
N ASP A 128 0.79 -5.37 -27.52
CA ASP A 128 0.21 -6.19 -26.48
C ASP A 128 0.81 -5.79 -25.14
N PHE A 129 -0.08 -5.48 -24.21
CA PHE A 129 0.30 -5.07 -22.87
C PHE A 129 -0.04 -6.17 -21.87
N THR A 130 0.96 -6.66 -21.16
CA THR A 130 0.78 -7.57 -20.03
C THR A 130 0.69 -6.75 -18.75
N ALA A 131 -0.41 -6.89 -18.00
CA ALA A 131 -0.55 -6.17 -16.74
C ALA A 131 0.34 -6.82 -15.65
N ILE A 132 1.33 -6.08 -15.16
CA ILE A 132 2.41 -6.58 -14.28
C ILE A 132 1.92 -6.86 -12.85
N PHE A 133 0.81 -6.23 -12.45
CA PHE A 133 0.24 -6.31 -11.10
C PHE A 133 -1.15 -6.93 -11.07
N SER A 134 -1.55 -7.62 -12.15
CA SER A 134 -2.96 -7.86 -12.43
C SER A 134 -3.66 -8.71 -11.38
N ILE A 135 -3.24 -9.92 -11.05
CA ILE A 135 -4.21 -10.84 -10.43
C ILE A 135 -4.69 -10.35 -9.04
N THR A 136 -3.78 -9.99 -8.13
CA THR A 136 -4.12 -9.59 -6.76
C THR A 136 -4.70 -8.17 -6.67
N GLU A 137 -4.19 -7.21 -7.45
CA GLU A 137 -4.72 -5.85 -7.47
C GLU A 137 -5.98 -5.72 -8.33
N ASN A 138 -6.22 -6.57 -9.35
CA ASN A 138 -7.45 -6.60 -10.16
C ASN A 138 -8.59 -7.21 -9.36
N ILE A 139 -8.36 -8.31 -8.62
CA ILE A 139 -9.35 -8.81 -7.64
C ILE A 139 -9.74 -7.70 -6.67
N LYS A 140 -8.74 -7.05 -6.07
CA LYS A 140 -8.94 -5.97 -5.10
C LYS A 140 -9.65 -4.77 -5.73
N ALA A 141 -9.25 -4.33 -6.92
CA ALA A 141 -9.84 -3.20 -7.63
C ALA A 141 -11.27 -3.49 -8.10
N LYS A 142 -11.57 -4.71 -8.57
CA LYS A 142 -12.94 -5.13 -8.93
C LYS A 142 -13.84 -5.18 -7.71
N PHE A 143 -13.33 -5.70 -6.59
CA PHE A 143 -14.06 -5.72 -5.33
C PHE A 143 -14.35 -4.29 -4.84
N ASP A 144 -13.34 -3.43 -4.84
CA ASP A 144 -13.50 -2.01 -4.48
C ASP A 144 -14.45 -1.26 -5.44
N SER A 145 -14.44 -1.59 -6.73
CA SER A 145 -15.35 -1.03 -7.73
C SER A 145 -16.80 -1.45 -7.48
N PHE A 146 -17.04 -2.74 -7.21
CA PHE A 146 -18.36 -3.26 -6.86
C PHE A 146 -18.92 -2.57 -5.60
N ILE A 147 -18.09 -2.37 -4.57
CA ILE A 147 -18.50 -1.65 -3.36
C ILE A 147 -18.82 -0.18 -3.66
N ARG A 148 -18.04 0.48 -4.51
CA ARG A 148 -18.26 1.88 -4.91
C ARG A 148 -19.53 2.07 -5.73
N GLU A 149 -19.77 1.22 -6.73
CA GLU A 149 -20.95 1.29 -7.59
C GLU A 149 -22.22 0.96 -6.81
N SER A 150 -22.14 -0.01 -5.88
CA SER A 150 -23.21 -0.30 -4.92
C SER A 150 -23.56 0.94 -4.09
N ARG A 151 -22.55 1.66 -3.57
CA ARG A 151 -22.76 2.89 -2.80
C ARG A 151 -23.35 4.02 -3.63
N LEU A 152 -22.88 4.22 -4.86
CA LEU A 152 -23.37 5.26 -5.77
C LEU A 152 -24.84 5.01 -6.11
N LYS A 153 -25.16 3.81 -6.58
CA LYS A 153 -26.54 3.46 -6.91
C LYS A 153 -27.44 3.58 -5.68
N LEU A 154 -27.03 3.07 -4.51
CA LEU A 154 -27.78 3.28 -3.25
C LEU A 154 -27.98 4.76 -2.90
N SER A 155 -26.98 5.61 -3.14
CA SER A 155 -27.08 7.04 -2.87
C SER A 155 -28.06 7.77 -3.80
N CYS A 156 -28.14 7.36 -5.08
CA CYS A 156 -29.07 7.93 -6.06
C CYS A 156 -30.54 7.63 -5.72
N VAL A 157 -30.80 6.50 -5.07
CA VAL A 157 -32.15 6.10 -4.63
C VAL A 157 -32.46 6.47 -3.19
N ARG A 158 -31.47 6.96 -2.42
CA ARG A 158 -31.63 7.33 -0.99
C ARG A 158 -32.68 8.42 -0.73
N ASN A 159 -32.93 9.30 -1.70
CA ASN A 159 -33.79 10.47 -1.55
C ASN A 159 -34.97 10.51 -2.54
N ARG A 160 -35.22 9.42 -3.29
CA ARG A 160 -36.34 9.37 -4.24
C ARG A 160 -37.09 8.05 -4.16
N LYS A 161 -38.34 8.12 -4.58
CA LYS A 161 -39.22 6.98 -4.76
C LYS A 161 -38.66 6.05 -5.83
N VAL A 162 -38.32 4.81 -5.47
CA VAL A 162 -37.79 3.81 -6.40
C VAL A 162 -38.96 3.04 -7.02
N SER A 163 -39.04 2.96 -8.34
CA SER A 163 -40.05 2.10 -8.99
C SER A 163 -39.75 0.62 -8.76
N SER A 164 -40.76 -0.25 -8.83
CA SER A 164 -40.56 -1.71 -8.70
C SER A 164 -39.63 -2.27 -9.77
N THR A 165 -39.64 -1.67 -10.97
CA THR A 165 -38.77 -2.01 -12.09
C THR A 165 -37.32 -1.66 -11.79
N GLU A 166 -37.01 -0.42 -11.37
CA GLU A 166 -35.63 0.00 -11.00
C GLU A 166 -35.06 -0.84 -9.85
N LEU A 167 -35.92 -1.17 -8.89
CA LEU A 167 -35.61 -2.05 -7.78
C LEU A 167 -35.22 -3.45 -8.27
N HIS A 168 -36.01 -4.06 -9.15
CA HIS A 168 -35.73 -5.36 -9.74
C HIS A 168 -34.42 -5.37 -10.53
N GLU A 169 -34.19 -4.35 -11.36
CA GLU A 169 -32.95 -4.15 -12.11
C GLU A 169 -31.74 -4.06 -11.19
N PHE A 170 -31.86 -3.37 -10.06
CA PHE A 170 -30.80 -3.29 -9.09
C PHE A 170 -30.50 -4.65 -8.42
N LYS A 171 -31.54 -5.44 -8.07
CA LYS A 171 -31.35 -6.79 -7.52
C LYS A 171 -30.62 -7.69 -8.51
N LEU A 172 -30.99 -7.59 -9.77
CA LEU A 172 -30.39 -8.37 -10.85
C LEU A 172 -28.92 -7.99 -11.05
N TRP A 173 -28.62 -6.69 -11.10
CA TRP A 173 -27.25 -6.19 -11.17
C TRP A 173 -26.37 -6.71 -10.02
N ALA A 174 -26.83 -6.59 -8.77
CA ALA A 174 -26.06 -7.03 -7.60
C ALA A 174 -25.77 -8.54 -7.62
N LYS A 175 -26.74 -9.35 -8.07
CA LYS A 175 -26.55 -10.81 -8.25
C LYS A 175 -25.52 -11.12 -9.34
N THR A 176 -25.63 -10.47 -10.50
CA THR A 176 -24.72 -10.69 -11.63
C THR A 176 -23.28 -10.30 -11.27
N SER A 177 -23.07 -9.11 -10.70
CA SER A 177 -21.72 -8.66 -10.30
C SER A 177 -21.10 -9.53 -9.19
N GLY A 178 -21.91 -10.08 -8.27
CA GLY A 178 -21.43 -11.03 -7.26
C GLY A 178 -20.97 -12.35 -7.85
N VAL A 179 -21.63 -12.85 -8.91
CA VAL A 179 -21.18 -14.05 -9.65
C VAL A 179 -19.87 -13.77 -10.39
N GLU A 180 -19.76 -12.62 -11.05
CA GLU A 180 -18.56 -12.22 -11.78
C GLU A 180 -17.33 -12.07 -10.87
N LEU A 181 -17.50 -11.47 -9.69
CA LEU A 181 -16.43 -11.36 -8.69
C LEU A 181 -15.95 -12.73 -8.21
N ARG A 182 -16.86 -13.65 -7.90
CA ARG A 182 -16.51 -15.03 -7.51
C ARG A 182 -15.71 -15.72 -8.60
N ALA A 183 -16.18 -15.67 -9.84
CA ALA A 183 -15.50 -16.28 -10.98
C ALA A 183 -14.11 -15.66 -11.25
N LEU A 184 -13.92 -14.37 -10.95
CA LEU A 184 -12.63 -13.70 -11.10
C LEU A 184 -11.64 -14.14 -10.01
N VAL A 185 -12.09 -14.27 -8.76
CA VAL A 185 -11.26 -14.78 -7.65
C VAL A 185 -10.86 -16.24 -7.88
N SER A 186 -11.78 -17.08 -8.35
CA SER A 186 -11.47 -18.49 -8.66
C SER A 186 -10.42 -18.62 -9.77
N ARG A 187 -10.58 -17.90 -10.89
CA ARG A 187 -9.58 -17.91 -11.99
C ARG A 187 -8.22 -17.41 -11.56
N ALA A 188 -8.19 -16.37 -10.75
CA ALA A 188 -6.96 -15.81 -10.20
C ALA A 188 -6.17 -16.83 -9.36
N ILE A 189 -6.86 -17.60 -8.52
CA ILE A 189 -6.27 -18.65 -7.71
C ILE A 189 -5.73 -19.77 -8.61
N GLU A 190 -6.51 -20.20 -9.61
CA GLU A 190 -6.11 -21.22 -10.58
C GLU A 190 -4.92 -20.80 -11.45
N GLU A 191 -4.83 -19.53 -11.86
CA GLU A 191 -3.72 -18.97 -12.63
C GLU A 191 -2.41 -18.96 -11.82
N GLU A 192 -2.46 -18.54 -10.55
CA GLU A 192 -1.32 -18.58 -9.62
C GLU A 192 -0.87 -20.02 -9.34
N GLU A 193 -1.82 -20.94 -9.11
CA GLU A 193 -1.55 -22.37 -8.93
C GLU A 193 -0.84 -22.96 -10.16
N ASN A 194 -1.35 -22.69 -11.37
CA ASN A 194 -0.76 -23.18 -12.62
C ASN A 194 0.61 -22.58 -12.90
N TRP A 195 0.82 -21.30 -12.61
CA TRP A 195 2.12 -20.65 -12.72
C TRP A 195 3.16 -21.32 -11.80
N PHE A 196 2.79 -21.57 -10.55
CA PHE A 196 3.65 -22.23 -9.56
C PHE A 196 4.00 -23.67 -9.97
N VAL A 197 3.00 -24.45 -10.39
CA VAL A 197 3.19 -25.84 -10.88
C VAL A 197 4.09 -25.89 -12.12
N THR A 198 3.95 -24.94 -13.04
CA THR A 198 4.79 -24.83 -14.25
C THR A 198 6.24 -24.49 -13.89
N LYS A 199 6.46 -23.58 -12.94
CA LYS A 199 7.80 -23.25 -12.42
C LYS A 199 8.49 -24.45 -11.78
N LEU A 200 7.77 -25.26 -11.01
CA LEU A 200 8.30 -26.48 -10.39
C LEU A 200 8.69 -27.56 -11.42
N ARG A 201 7.89 -27.73 -12.49
CA ARG A 201 8.19 -28.69 -13.56
C ARG A 201 9.42 -28.28 -14.39
N ASN A 202 9.62 -26.98 -14.60
CA ASN A 202 10.73 -26.47 -15.41
C ASN A 202 12.07 -26.40 -14.66
N GLN A 203 12.09 -26.59 -13.34
CA GLN A 203 13.32 -26.70 -12.55
C GLN A 203 13.93 -28.13 -12.56
N GLY A 204 13.27 -29.10 -13.23
CA GLY A 204 13.61 -30.52 -13.15
C GLY A 204 14.30 -31.16 -14.35
N THR A 205 14.60 -30.46 -15.44
CA THR A 205 15.16 -31.09 -16.66
C THR A 205 16.45 -30.41 -17.15
N PRO A 206 17.61 -31.12 -17.13
CA PRO A 206 18.78 -30.72 -17.90
C PRO A 206 18.48 -30.87 -19.39
N SER A 207 18.83 -29.86 -20.18
CA SER A 207 18.62 -29.84 -21.63
C SER A 207 19.39 -30.96 -22.34
N VAL A 208 18.66 -31.86 -23.02
CA VAL A 208 19.19 -32.66 -24.12
C VAL A 208 18.45 -32.23 -25.39
N SER A 209 19.23 -31.92 -26.42
CA SER A 209 18.82 -31.50 -27.75
C SER A 209 18.00 -32.56 -28.47
N GLU A 210 16.97 -32.17 -29.22
CA GLU A 210 16.78 -32.57 -30.62
C GLU A 210 15.67 -31.79 -31.35
N GLN A 211 15.79 -31.80 -32.68
CA GLN A 211 15.16 -30.95 -33.70
C GLN A 211 13.70 -31.35 -34.04
N GLY A 212 12.93 -30.40 -34.59
CA GLY A 212 11.83 -30.73 -35.52
C GLY A 212 10.58 -29.85 -35.44
N PRO A 213 10.04 -29.32 -36.57
CA PRO A 213 9.02 -28.26 -36.59
C PRO A 213 7.58 -28.78 -36.75
N VAL A 214 6.56 -27.93 -36.50
CA VAL A 214 5.36 -27.67 -37.35
C VAL A 214 4.20 -26.99 -36.58
N ASN A 215 3.84 -25.78 -37.07
CA ASN A 215 2.54 -25.11 -37.27
C ASN A 215 1.40 -24.94 -36.22
N THR A 216 1.13 -23.64 -36.02
CA THR A 216 -0.14 -22.86 -36.13
C THR A 216 -1.40 -23.25 -35.36
N GLY A 217 -1.91 -22.29 -34.59
CA GLY A 217 -3.31 -22.22 -34.15
C GLY A 217 -3.66 -20.84 -33.59
N VAL A 218 -4.48 -20.09 -34.34
CA VAL A 218 -5.02 -18.74 -34.07
C VAL A 218 -6.02 -18.76 -32.91
N LEU A 219 -6.04 -17.71 -32.07
CA LEU A 219 -7.19 -17.42 -31.21
C LEU A 219 -7.47 -15.91 -31.07
N GLU A 220 -8.76 -15.60 -31.18
CA GLU A 220 -9.33 -14.27 -31.42
C GLU A 220 -9.33 -13.32 -30.22
N ARG A 221 -9.19 -12.04 -30.56
CA ARG A 221 -9.25 -10.84 -29.72
C ARG A 221 -10.70 -10.50 -29.33
N GLY A 222 -10.99 -10.44 -28.03
CA GLY A 222 -12.21 -9.81 -27.49
C GLY A 222 -11.91 -8.46 -26.83
N ARG A 223 -12.30 -7.35 -27.48
CA ARG A 223 -12.23 -5.99 -26.92
C ARG A 223 -13.27 -5.81 -25.80
N LEU A 224 -12.84 -5.32 -24.63
CA LEU A 224 -13.74 -4.68 -23.66
C LEU A 224 -13.17 -3.32 -23.23
N SER A 225 -14.07 -2.35 -23.31
CA SER A 225 -13.89 -0.90 -23.21
C SER A 225 -13.62 -0.42 -21.79
N ASP A 226 -12.84 0.67 -21.73
CA ASP A 226 -12.52 1.51 -20.59
C ASP A 226 -13.69 1.85 -19.67
N ARG A 227 -13.42 1.77 -18.36
CA ARG A 227 -13.69 2.83 -17.37
C ARG A 227 -13.16 2.42 -15.99
N THR A 228 -11.99 2.93 -15.62
CA THR A 228 -11.56 2.95 -14.22
C THR A 228 -10.76 4.21 -13.90
N ALA A 229 -11.37 5.08 -13.12
CA ALA A 229 -10.67 6.02 -12.26
C ALA A 229 -11.37 5.98 -10.90
N VAL A 230 -10.66 6.35 -9.84
CA VAL A 230 -11.06 6.28 -8.42
C VAL A 230 -10.79 4.90 -7.79
N GLY A 231 -9.61 4.74 -7.16
CA GLY A 231 -9.21 3.52 -6.43
C GLY A 231 -7.87 3.66 -5.66
N GLN A 232 -7.05 4.65 -6.02
CA GLN A 232 -5.68 4.86 -5.51
C GLN A 232 -5.55 5.42 -4.07
N VAL A 233 -6.60 5.48 -3.25
CA VAL A 233 -6.61 6.37 -2.05
C VAL A 233 -6.16 5.70 -0.73
N ALA A 234 -6.30 4.39 -0.55
CA ALA A 234 -6.08 3.76 0.78
C ALA A 234 -4.63 3.28 1.02
N VAL A 235 -3.95 2.75 -0.01
CA VAL A 235 -2.49 2.47 0.06
C VAL A 235 -1.72 3.78 0.15
N ARG A 236 -2.25 4.86 -0.45
CA ARG A 236 -1.72 6.22 -0.30
C ARG A 236 -1.54 6.63 1.16
N ARG A 237 -2.53 6.41 2.03
CA ARG A 237 -2.47 6.90 3.43
C ARG A 237 -1.30 6.37 4.25
N LYS A 238 -1.02 5.06 4.25
CA LYS A 238 0.10 4.50 5.04
C LYS A 238 1.47 5.01 4.57
N TYR A 239 1.60 5.32 3.28
CA TYR A 239 2.83 5.88 2.72
C TYR A 239 2.87 7.40 2.85
N GLU A 240 1.74 8.10 2.75
CA GLU A 240 1.61 9.54 2.99
C GLU A 240 2.00 9.90 4.43
N ASP A 241 1.59 9.09 5.41
CA ASP A 241 1.98 9.28 6.82
C ASP A 241 3.50 9.10 7.00
N ALA A 242 4.10 8.11 6.35
CA ALA A 242 5.56 7.91 6.36
C ALA A 242 6.32 9.04 5.62
N ILE A 243 5.75 9.60 4.57
CA ILE A 243 6.30 10.76 3.84
C ILE A 243 6.28 12.00 4.73
N GLY A 244 5.16 12.27 5.41
CA GLY A 244 5.05 13.38 6.36
C GLY A 244 6.10 13.28 7.47
N LEU A 245 6.28 12.07 8.00
CA LEU A 245 7.25 11.80 9.06
C LEU A 245 8.72 11.89 8.61
N ARG A 246 9.05 11.40 7.41
CA ARG A 246 10.40 11.60 6.83
C ARG A 246 10.66 13.09 6.60
N THR A 247 9.64 13.85 6.21
CA THR A 247 9.73 15.31 6.08
C THR A 247 10.04 15.96 7.44
N LEU A 248 9.46 15.48 8.54
CA LEU A 248 9.80 15.96 9.89
C LEU A 248 11.23 15.63 10.29
N LEU A 249 11.70 14.41 10.06
CA LEU A 249 13.10 14.05 10.30
C LEU A 249 14.06 14.91 9.47
N THR A 250 13.73 15.14 8.20
CA THR A 250 14.56 15.93 7.27
C THR A 250 14.57 17.41 7.67
N SER A 251 13.41 17.96 8.07
CA SER A 251 13.28 19.37 8.44
C SER A 251 14.01 19.71 9.75
N ASN A 252 14.12 18.74 10.66
CA ASN A 252 14.80 18.90 11.95
C ASN A 252 16.18 18.22 11.98
N TYR A 253 16.70 17.78 10.82
CA TYR A 253 17.87 16.90 10.74
C TYR A 253 19.11 17.51 11.41
N ASP A 254 19.43 18.77 11.09
CA ASP A 254 20.63 19.44 11.61
C ASP A 254 20.56 19.65 13.13
N GLU A 255 19.38 19.98 13.65
CA GLU A 255 19.16 20.18 15.09
C GLU A 255 19.28 18.86 15.85
N LEU A 256 18.64 17.79 15.34
CA LEU A 256 18.77 16.44 15.89
C LEU A 256 20.24 16.00 15.93
N VAL A 257 20.97 16.14 14.83
CA VAL A 257 22.39 15.75 14.74
C VAL A 257 23.26 16.54 15.70
N LYS A 258 23.01 17.84 15.84
CA LYS A 258 23.80 18.73 16.70
C LYS A 258 23.69 18.34 18.17
N ASP A 259 22.49 17.96 18.61
CA ASP A 259 22.18 17.77 20.03
C ASP A 259 22.22 16.30 20.49
N MET A 260 22.16 15.33 19.57
CA MET A 260 22.32 13.89 19.87
C MET A 260 23.79 13.50 20.17
N LYS A 261 24.24 13.72 21.41
CA LYS A 261 25.64 13.45 21.83
C LYS A 261 25.94 12.01 22.27
N SER A 262 24.95 11.30 22.79
CA SER A 262 25.00 9.92 23.31
C SER A 262 23.97 9.07 22.57
N ILE A 263 24.43 8.37 21.54
CA ILE A 263 23.55 7.69 20.58
C ILE A 263 23.40 6.21 20.90
N ASN A 264 24.38 5.63 21.61
CA ASN A 264 24.38 4.23 22.03
C ASN A 264 23.08 3.79 22.75
N PRO A 265 22.48 4.58 23.67
CA PRO A 265 21.22 4.19 24.30
C PRO A 265 20.08 4.01 23.27
N ILE A 266 20.00 4.90 22.29
CA ILE A 266 18.98 4.85 21.23
C ILE A 266 19.23 3.66 20.32
N ILE A 267 20.47 3.46 19.84
CA ILE A 267 20.85 2.32 19.00
C ILE A 267 20.54 1.00 19.70
N ASN A 268 20.91 0.87 20.97
CA ASN A 268 20.68 -0.35 21.74
C ASN A 268 19.18 -0.61 21.92
N SER A 269 18.38 0.42 22.19
CA SER A 269 16.92 0.29 22.27
C SER A 269 16.33 -0.18 20.93
N LEU A 270 16.72 0.45 19.82
CA LEU A 270 16.25 0.06 18.49
C LEU A 270 16.67 -1.36 18.09
N TYR A 271 17.88 -1.78 18.47
CA TYR A 271 18.36 -3.14 18.22
C TYR A 271 17.59 -4.17 19.05
N GLN A 272 17.36 -3.90 20.33
CA GLN A 272 16.58 -4.77 21.21
C GLN A 272 15.14 -4.96 20.73
N GLU A 273 14.54 -3.92 20.15
CA GLU A 273 13.20 -3.96 19.56
C GLU A 273 13.20 -4.55 18.13
N GLY A 274 14.35 -4.97 17.59
CA GLY A 274 14.45 -5.59 16.27
C GLY A 274 14.28 -4.64 15.08
N ILE A 275 14.31 -3.32 15.33
CA ILE A 275 14.13 -2.28 14.30
C ILE A 275 15.35 -2.15 13.42
N ILE A 276 16.54 -2.22 14.02
CA ILE A 276 17.82 -2.24 13.31
C ILE A 276 18.53 -3.57 13.54
N LYS A 277 19.25 -4.05 12.53
CA LYS A 277 20.01 -5.30 12.59
C LYS A 277 21.40 -5.08 13.20
N GLU A 278 22.09 -6.16 13.58
CA GLU A 278 23.43 -6.07 14.17
C GLU A 278 24.43 -5.46 13.19
N GLU A 279 24.29 -5.71 11.88
CA GLU A 279 25.16 -5.12 10.87
C GLU A 279 24.96 -3.59 10.77
N GLU A 280 23.71 -3.13 10.89
CA GLU A 280 23.38 -1.70 10.87
C GLU A 280 23.89 -1.01 12.14
N LYS A 281 23.71 -1.65 13.30
CA LYS A 281 24.24 -1.20 14.58
C LYS A 281 25.78 -1.11 14.55
N CYS A 282 26.45 -2.16 14.08
CA CYS A 282 27.90 -2.15 13.92
C CYS A 282 28.33 -1.05 12.94
N GLY A 283 27.64 -0.90 11.80
CA GLY A 283 27.92 0.15 10.83
C GLY A 283 27.82 1.55 11.43
N ILE A 284 26.78 1.83 12.21
CA ILE A 284 26.62 3.14 12.87
C ILE A 284 27.76 3.39 13.87
N LEU A 285 28.14 2.38 14.67
CA LEU A 285 29.13 2.53 15.73
C LEU A 285 30.60 2.50 15.25
N GLN A 286 30.90 1.75 14.19
CA GLN A 286 32.27 1.53 13.71
C GLN A 286 32.72 2.57 12.70
N GLU A 287 31.83 3.06 11.83
CA GLU A 287 32.21 3.95 10.72
C GLU A 287 32.56 5.38 11.19
N SER A 288 32.15 5.78 12.40
CA SER A 288 32.39 7.13 12.88
C SER A 288 32.77 7.21 14.36
N ARG A 289 33.85 7.96 14.62
CA ARG A 289 34.32 8.26 15.99
C ARG A 289 33.62 9.47 16.60
N ILE A 290 32.98 10.29 15.76
CA ILE A 290 32.34 11.54 16.15
C ILE A 290 30.85 11.27 16.36
N PRO A 291 30.27 11.60 17.53
CA PRO A 291 28.85 11.36 17.80
C PRO A 291 27.92 11.94 16.73
N GLN A 292 28.20 13.13 16.21
CA GLN A 292 27.38 13.75 15.17
C GLN A 292 27.29 12.90 13.90
N ASP A 293 28.37 12.22 13.51
CA ASP A 293 28.36 11.32 12.35
C ASP A 293 27.57 10.04 12.64
N GLN A 294 27.65 9.52 13.88
CA GLN A 294 26.81 8.41 14.33
C GLN A 294 25.33 8.81 14.32
N ALA A 295 24.99 10.04 14.70
CA ALA A 295 23.62 10.54 14.71
C ALA A 295 23.09 10.66 13.29
N ARG A 296 23.88 11.25 12.38
CA ARG A 296 23.56 11.30 10.94
C ARG A 296 23.28 9.92 10.39
N ARG A 297 24.18 8.95 10.67
CA ARG A 297 24.03 7.57 10.19
C ARG A 297 22.79 6.89 10.76
N LEU A 298 22.50 7.09 12.04
CA LEU A 298 21.28 6.57 12.65
C LEU A 298 20.03 7.17 12.01
N LEU A 299 19.97 8.48 11.81
CA LEU A 299 18.85 9.16 11.16
C LEU A 299 18.68 8.68 9.70
N ASP A 300 19.78 8.50 8.98
CA ASP A 300 19.77 7.96 7.61
C ASP A 300 19.19 6.54 7.61
N VAL A 301 19.59 5.66 8.54
CA VAL A 301 19.06 4.29 8.67
C VAL A 301 17.56 4.32 8.97
N ILE A 302 17.10 5.11 9.94
CA ILE A 302 15.68 5.24 10.28
C ILE A 302 14.87 5.78 9.10
N ALA A 303 15.37 6.81 8.42
CA ALA A 303 14.73 7.36 7.23
C ALA A 303 14.66 6.35 6.08
N CYS A 304 15.70 5.52 5.91
CA CYS A 304 15.75 4.46 4.90
C CYS A 304 14.77 3.32 5.17
N LYS A 305 14.58 2.93 6.44
CA LYS A 305 13.54 1.94 6.80
C LYS A 305 12.18 2.43 6.34
N GLY A 306 11.88 3.72 6.53
CA GLY A 306 10.65 4.35 6.07
C GLY A 306 9.37 3.72 6.65
N THR A 307 9.48 2.92 7.72
CA THR A 307 8.34 2.30 8.38
C THR A 307 7.89 3.15 9.55
N ILE A 308 6.57 3.23 9.75
CA ILE A 308 5.96 3.93 10.90
C ILE A 308 6.47 3.32 12.21
N GLU A 309 6.66 2.00 12.25
CA GLU A 309 7.20 1.27 13.39
C GLU A 309 8.62 1.72 13.74
N ALA A 310 9.54 1.76 12.77
CA ALA A 310 10.92 2.16 13.04
C ALA A 310 11.00 3.57 13.62
N LEU A 311 10.19 4.48 13.08
CA LEU A 311 10.12 5.83 13.60
C LEU A 311 9.49 5.89 15.00
N HIS A 312 8.40 5.17 15.24
CA HIS A 312 7.76 5.14 16.55
C HIS A 312 8.74 4.72 17.64
N HIS A 313 9.49 3.63 17.40
CA HIS A 313 10.52 3.18 18.32
C HIS A 313 11.68 4.17 18.44
N PHE A 314 12.06 4.85 17.36
CA PHE A 314 13.08 5.91 17.41
C PHE A 314 12.62 7.09 18.26
N VAL A 315 11.40 7.59 18.06
CA VAL A 315 10.80 8.68 18.86
C VAL A 315 10.70 8.27 20.32
N LYS A 316 10.24 7.06 20.63
CA LYS A 316 10.17 6.53 22.00
C LYS A 316 11.55 6.46 22.67
N ALA A 317 12.58 6.04 21.93
CA ALA A 317 13.95 6.03 22.41
C ALA A 317 14.50 7.46 22.62
N LEU A 318 14.11 8.42 21.76
CA LEU A 318 14.38 9.84 21.96
C LEU A 318 13.64 10.39 23.19
N GLU A 319 12.37 10.06 23.42
CA GLU A 319 11.63 10.52 24.61
C GLU A 319 12.34 10.09 25.91
N THR A 320 12.97 8.91 25.88
CA THR A 320 13.73 8.39 27.02
C THR A 320 15.10 9.05 27.18
N THR A 321 15.80 9.33 26.08
CA THR A 321 17.21 9.78 26.10
C THR A 321 17.36 11.30 25.95
N TYR A 322 16.53 11.92 25.10
CA TYR A 322 16.48 13.34 24.74
C TYR A 322 15.02 13.84 24.63
N PRO A 323 14.31 14.05 25.75
CA PRO A 323 12.92 14.50 25.73
C PRO A 323 12.69 15.77 24.90
N HIS A 324 13.64 16.72 24.92
CA HIS A 324 13.57 17.95 24.15
C HIS A 324 13.63 17.72 22.63
N LEU A 325 14.43 16.75 22.16
CA LEU A 325 14.51 16.40 20.73
C LEU A 325 13.30 15.62 20.25
N ALA A 326 12.73 14.76 21.11
CA ALA A 326 11.44 14.15 20.82
C ALA A 326 10.34 15.22 20.66
N GLU A 327 10.38 16.28 21.47
CA GLU A 327 9.41 17.36 21.38
C GLU A 327 9.51 18.14 20.06
N LEU A 328 10.70 18.31 19.49
CA LEU A 328 10.89 18.92 18.16
C LEU A 328 10.14 18.15 17.05
N LEU A 329 10.10 16.82 17.15
CA LEU A 329 9.38 15.98 16.18
C LEU A 329 7.86 16.09 16.30
N HIS A 330 7.36 16.66 17.40
CA HIS A 330 5.95 16.93 17.64
C HIS A 330 5.56 18.40 17.37
N GLN A 331 6.50 19.19 16.82
CA GLN A 331 6.31 20.60 16.52
C GLN A 331 6.34 20.88 15.02
N CYS A 332 5.58 21.88 14.61
CA CYS A 332 5.59 22.42 13.27
C CYS A 332 6.95 23.05 12.97
N PRO A 333 7.67 22.60 11.92
CA PRO A 333 9.00 23.14 11.62
C PRO A 333 8.98 24.62 11.19
N LYS A 334 7.82 25.15 10.77
CA LYS A 334 7.66 26.55 10.35
C LYS A 334 7.41 27.49 11.52
N HIS A 335 6.61 27.05 12.49
CA HIS A 335 6.10 27.92 13.56
C HIS A 335 6.60 27.51 14.96
N ASN A 336 7.31 26.39 15.08
CA ASN A 336 7.79 25.82 16.33
C ASN A 336 6.67 25.66 17.39
N LYS A 337 5.47 25.29 16.93
CA LYS A 337 4.28 25.05 17.75
C LYS A 337 3.84 23.61 17.60
N LYS A 338 3.24 23.04 18.66
CA LYS A 338 2.76 21.66 18.62
C LYS A 338 1.74 21.45 17.50
N PHE A 339 1.79 20.27 16.89
CA PHE A 339 0.70 19.83 16.04
C PHE A 339 -0.51 19.55 16.93
N GLU A 340 -1.58 20.32 16.75
CA GLU A 340 -2.83 20.18 17.51
C GLU A 340 -4.01 19.83 16.60
N LEU A 341 -3.84 20.03 15.29
CA LEU A 341 -4.87 19.91 14.28
C LEU A 341 -4.41 18.94 13.17
N TYR A 342 -5.38 18.27 12.57
CA TYR A 342 -5.21 17.51 11.35
C TYR A 342 -6.08 18.13 10.27
N CYS A 343 -5.48 18.51 9.15
CA CYS A 343 -6.18 19.04 8.00
C CYS A 343 -6.69 17.87 7.14
N GLU A 344 -8.01 17.70 7.06
CA GLU A 344 -8.60 16.61 6.30
C GLU A 344 -8.48 16.81 4.79
N ASP A 345 -8.37 18.05 4.31
CA ASP A 345 -8.21 18.30 2.88
C ASP A 345 -6.78 18.01 2.41
N CYS A 346 -5.78 18.47 3.18
CA CYS A 346 -4.36 18.26 2.86
C CYS A 346 -3.81 16.90 3.31
N LYS A 347 -4.49 16.23 4.26
CA LYS A 347 -4.02 14.99 4.91
C LYS A 347 -2.73 15.18 5.70
N GLU A 348 -2.58 16.32 6.37
CA GLU A 348 -1.37 16.69 7.10
C GLU A 348 -1.67 17.13 8.54
N LEU A 349 -0.75 16.86 9.45
CA LEU A 349 -0.73 17.44 10.80
C LEU A 349 -0.26 18.88 10.72
N ILE A 350 -1.00 19.79 11.34
CA ILE A 350 -0.72 21.23 11.30
C ILE A 350 -0.86 21.87 12.68
N CYS A 351 -0.14 22.96 12.92
CA CYS A 351 -0.39 23.83 14.06
C CYS A 351 -1.47 24.88 13.74
N GLU A 352 -1.93 25.62 14.74
CA GLU A 352 -2.96 26.67 14.56
C GLU A 352 -2.54 27.76 13.56
N ASP A 353 -1.27 28.17 13.56
CA ASP A 353 -0.79 29.19 12.62
C ASP A 353 -0.81 28.69 11.17
N CYS A 354 -0.54 27.39 10.94
CA CYS A 354 -0.69 26.77 9.63
C CYS A 354 -2.16 26.74 9.20
N ARG A 355 -3.11 26.49 10.12
CA ARG A 355 -4.56 26.56 9.83
C ARG A 355 -4.92 27.94 9.32
N ASP A 356 -4.47 28.99 10.01
CA ASP A 356 -4.89 30.35 9.72
C ASP A 356 -4.18 30.95 8.48
N SER A 357 -3.01 30.41 8.11
CA SER A 357 -2.25 30.81 6.92
C SER A 357 -2.52 29.91 5.71
N GLN A 358 -1.80 28.79 5.60
CA GLN A 358 -1.75 27.94 4.41
C GLN A 358 -2.96 27.02 4.25
N HIS A 359 -3.71 26.79 5.32
CA HIS A 359 -4.88 25.90 5.31
C HIS A 359 -6.18 26.67 5.63
N SER A 360 -6.22 27.95 5.28
CA SER A 360 -7.40 28.79 5.48
C SER A 360 -8.56 28.28 4.61
N GLY A 361 -9.68 27.95 5.26
CA GLY A 361 -10.86 27.40 4.61
C GLY A 361 -10.85 25.87 4.45
N HIS A 362 -9.80 25.17 4.88
CA HIS A 362 -9.79 23.70 4.91
C HIS A 362 -10.51 23.16 6.14
N TYR A 363 -11.10 21.97 6.03
CA TYR A 363 -11.67 21.25 7.14
C TYR A 363 -10.56 20.69 8.03
N THR A 364 -10.50 21.17 9.26
CA THR A 364 -9.51 20.75 10.26
C THR A 364 -10.20 20.17 11.48
N THR A 365 -9.70 19.03 11.95
CA THR A 365 -10.18 18.36 13.17
C THR A 365 -9.04 18.33 14.18
N SER A 366 -9.33 18.51 15.48
CA SER A 366 -8.27 18.40 16.49
C SER A 366 -7.76 16.96 16.59
N ILE A 367 -6.45 16.81 16.84
CA ILE A 367 -5.83 15.49 16.99
C ILE A 367 -6.44 14.76 18.18
N THR A 368 -6.77 15.46 19.26
CA THR A 368 -7.43 14.87 20.44
C THR A 368 -8.80 14.28 20.09
N THR A 369 -9.58 14.94 19.23
CA THR A 369 -10.85 14.40 18.72
C THR A 369 -10.62 13.17 17.85
N ILE A 370 -9.63 13.21 16.94
CA ILE A 370 -9.30 12.04 16.09
C ILE A 370 -8.86 10.86 16.95
N VAL A 371 -7.95 11.08 17.91
CA VAL A 371 -7.46 10.04 18.82
C VAL A 371 -8.61 9.44 19.62
N ALA A 372 -9.48 10.26 20.21
CA ALA A 372 -10.64 9.77 20.95
C ALA A 372 -11.60 8.96 20.06
N MET A 373 -11.83 9.40 18.82
CA MET A 373 -12.61 8.65 17.85
C MET A 373 -11.97 7.30 17.53
N CYS A 374 -10.67 7.28 17.20
CA CYS A 374 -9.94 6.05 16.90
C CYS A 374 -9.88 5.08 18.09
N GLN A 375 -9.63 5.58 19.30
CA GLN A 375 -9.66 4.78 20.53
C GLN A 375 -11.03 4.14 20.74
N SER A 376 -12.12 4.91 20.61
CA SER A 376 -13.47 4.37 20.76
C SER A 376 -13.82 3.31 19.71
N GLU A 377 -13.31 3.45 18.48
CA GLU A 377 -13.52 2.46 17.43
C GLU A 377 -12.69 1.19 17.68
N PHE A 378 -11.46 1.34 18.18
CA PHE A 378 -10.56 0.24 18.51
C PHE A 378 -11.01 -0.56 19.73
N ASP A 379 -11.46 0.11 20.80
CA ASP A 379 -12.00 -0.54 21.99
C ASP A 379 -13.24 -1.37 21.66
N ARG A 380 -14.12 -0.82 20.80
CA ARG A 380 -15.28 -1.57 20.29
C ARG A 380 -14.83 -2.80 19.50
N PHE A 381 -13.82 -2.66 18.64
CA PHE A 381 -13.29 -3.79 17.88
C PHE A 381 -12.67 -4.86 18.79
N ILE A 382 -11.89 -4.50 19.81
CA ILE A 382 -11.34 -5.45 20.79
C ILE A 382 -12.46 -6.19 21.50
N GLN A 383 -13.48 -5.47 21.96
CA GLN A 383 -14.60 -6.07 22.68
C GLN A 383 -15.34 -7.09 21.81
N ASP A 384 -15.67 -6.71 20.57
CA ASP A 384 -16.35 -7.60 19.60
C ASP A 384 -15.53 -8.89 19.33
N ASN A 385 -14.19 -8.77 19.23
CA ASN A 385 -13.31 -9.93 19.01
C ASN A 385 -13.16 -10.80 20.27
N ARG A 386 -13.11 -10.20 21.46
CA ARG A 386 -12.99 -10.93 22.73
C ARG A 386 -14.19 -11.84 22.95
N GLU A 387 -15.40 -11.33 22.67
CA GLU A 387 -16.64 -12.12 22.73
C GLU A 387 -16.56 -13.31 21.76
N THR A 388 -16.14 -13.06 20.52
CA THR A 388 -15.96 -14.10 19.50
C THR A 388 -14.96 -15.19 19.93
N ILE A 389 -13.82 -14.81 20.54
CA ILE A 389 -12.81 -15.77 21.02
C ILE A 389 -13.33 -16.59 22.20
N MET A 390 -14.10 -15.98 23.11
CA MET A 390 -14.69 -16.70 24.24
C MET A 390 -15.68 -17.76 23.75
N ASP A 391 -16.49 -17.46 22.74
CA ASP A 391 -17.41 -18.41 22.11
C ASP A 391 -16.66 -19.59 21.47
N ILE A 392 -15.52 -19.31 20.82
CA ILE A 392 -14.67 -20.35 20.21
C ILE A 392 -14.00 -21.24 21.27
N ARG A 393 -13.51 -20.67 22.38
CA ARG A 393 -12.81 -21.42 23.44
C ARG A 393 -13.73 -22.34 24.24
N HIS A 394 -15.00 -22.01 24.36
CA HIS A 394 -15.98 -22.88 25.03
C HIS A 394 -16.31 -24.14 24.20
N GLN A 395 -15.86 -24.22 22.94
CA GLN A 395 -15.98 -25.39 22.08
C GLN A 395 -14.67 -26.23 22.09
N LYS A 396 -14.52 -27.13 23.08
CA LYS A 396 -13.38 -28.08 23.20
C LYS A 396 -13.27 -29.04 22.01
N THR A 397 -12.06 -29.32 21.50
CA THR A 397 -11.70 -30.50 20.66
C THR A 397 -10.16 -30.55 20.52
N ASP A 398 -9.49 -31.67 20.81
CA ASP A 398 -9.27 -32.85 19.95
C ASP A 398 -8.57 -32.48 18.61
N PRO A 399 -7.30 -32.87 18.38
CA PRO A 399 -6.50 -32.42 17.24
C PRO A 399 -6.94 -32.98 15.87
N GLU A 400 -7.51 -34.19 15.78
CA GLU A 400 -8.16 -34.67 14.53
C GLU A 400 -9.47 -33.92 14.28
N GLY A 401 -10.18 -33.60 15.37
CA GLY A 401 -11.20 -32.58 15.38
C GLY A 401 -10.70 -31.22 14.90
N GLN A 402 -9.47 -30.79 15.22
CA GLN A 402 -8.95 -29.49 14.77
C GLN A 402 -8.65 -29.45 13.29
N GLU A 403 -8.04 -30.47 12.68
CA GLU A 403 -7.79 -30.46 11.23
C GLU A 403 -9.10 -30.52 10.45
N LYS A 404 -10.02 -31.39 10.87
CA LYS A 404 -11.39 -31.41 10.33
C LYS A 404 -12.08 -30.06 10.54
N ARG A 405 -11.92 -29.43 11.70
CA ARG A 405 -12.46 -28.09 11.99
C ARG A 405 -11.73 -26.97 11.25
N VAL A 406 -10.48 -27.12 10.82
CA VAL A 406 -9.79 -26.12 9.98
C VAL A 406 -10.31 -26.21 8.55
N LYS A 407 -10.50 -27.43 8.02
CA LYS A 407 -11.14 -27.64 6.70
C LYS A 407 -12.61 -27.24 6.71
N GLU A 408 -13.35 -27.60 7.76
CA GLU A 408 -14.72 -27.12 7.99
C GLU A 408 -14.72 -25.61 8.21
N ARG A 409 -13.76 -25.00 8.94
CA ARG A 409 -13.67 -23.54 9.08
C ARG A 409 -13.29 -22.85 7.78
N GLN A 410 -12.50 -23.46 6.91
CA GLN A 410 -12.17 -22.92 5.60
C GLN A 410 -13.40 -22.95 4.70
N ALA A 411 -14.15 -24.06 4.71
CA ALA A 411 -15.44 -24.16 4.03
C ALA A 411 -16.47 -23.20 4.63
N ASP A 412 -16.55 -23.07 5.95
CA ASP A 412 -17.41 -22.14 6.68
C ASP A 412 -16.98 -20.69 6.46
N LEU A 413 -15.69 -20.40 6.28
CA LEU A 413 -15.18 -19.08 5.95
C LEU A 413 -15.56 -18.74 4.51
N HIS A 414 -15.38 -19.67 3.58
CA HIS A 414 -15.84 -19.53 2.20
C HIS A 414 -17.35 -19.33 2.13
N ASP A 415 -18.12 -20.12 2.88
CA ASP A 415 -19.58 -20.01 2.97
C ASP A 415 -20.03 -18.78 3.75
N MET A 416 -19.30 -18.35 4.77
CA MET A 416 -19.57 -17.11 5.50
C MET A 416 -19.27 -15.90 4.63
N ILE A 417 -18.17 -15.89 3.87
CA ILE A 417 -17.86 -14.84 2.90
C ILE A 417 -18.95 -14.83 1.83
N THR A 418 -19.30 -15.99 1.28
CA THR A 418 -20.37 -16.14 0.28
C THR A 418 -21.73 -15.70 0.82
N ARG A 419 -22.06 -16.08 2.05
CA ARG A 419 -23.29 -15.69 2.75
C ARG A 419 -23.28 -14.22 3.13
N LYS A 420 -22.15 -13.64 3.55
CA LYS A 420 -22.03 -12.20 3.82
C LYS A 420 -22.19 -11.39 2.57
N ILE A 421 -21.58 -11.83 1.46
CA ILE A 421 -21.84 -11.26 0.13
C ILE A 421 -23.35 -11.35 -0.17
N GLN A 422 -23.98 -12.49 0.07
CA GLN A 422 -25.42 -12.68 -0.19
C GLN A 422 -26.32 -11.86 0.76
N GLU A 423 -25.96 -11.70 2.03
CA GLU A 423 -26.65 -10.88 3.03
C GLU A 423 -26.54 -9.41 2.69
N GLU A 424 -25.35 -8.92 2.29
CA GLU A 424 -25.16 -7.56 1.80
C GLU A 424 -26.01 -7.33 0.55
N VAL A 425 -25.99 -8.26 -0.41
CA VAL A 425 -26.87 -8.22 -1.60
C VAL A 425 -28.34 -8.19 -1.20
N ASN A 426 -28.79 -9.04 -0.26
CA ASN A 426 -30.18 -9.10 0.19
C ASN A 426 -30.61 -7.87 1.01
N MET A 427 -29.69 -7.28 1.77
CA MET A 427 -29.91 -6.06 2.55
C MET A 427 -30.03 -4.85 1.63
N LEU A 428 -29.17 -4.77 0.60
CA LEU A 428 -29.29 -3.82 -0.50
C LEU A 428 -30.65 -3.92 -1.18
N ILE A 429 -31.03 -5.15 -1.56
CA ILE A 429 -32.35 -5.51 -2.11
C ILE A 429 -33.50 -5.01 -1.22
N SER A 430 -33.45 -5.29 0.08
CA SER A 430 -34.53 -4.96 1.02
C SER A 430 -34.61 -3.46 1.33
N ASN A 431 -33.47 -2.76 1.39
CA ASN A 431 -33.43 -1.32 1.57
C ASN A 431 -34.06 -0.59 0.37
N LEU A 432 -33.94 -1.16 -0.82
CA LEU A 432 -34.58 -0.63 -2.01
C LEU A 432 -36.09 -0.93 -2.00
N ASP A 433 -36.53 -2.11 -1.53
CA ASP A 433 -37.95 -2.44 -1.31
C ASP A 433 -38.61 -1.50 -0.28
N GLN A 434 -37.87 -1.10 0.76
CA GLN A 434 -38.35 -0.14 1.76
C GLN A 434 -38.36 1.30 1.22
N SER A 435 -37.45 1.64 0.32
CA SER A 435 -37.39 2.97 -0.32
C SER A 435 -38.48 3.13 -1.39
N SER A 436 -38.90 2.05 -2.05
CA SER A 436 -40.08 2.02 -2.95
C SER A 436 -41.41 2.04 -2.19
N SER A 437 -41.44 1.53 -0.95
CA SER A 437 -42.63 1.50 -0.09
C SER A 437 -42.88 2.82 0.67
N ASN A 438 -41.82 3.51 1.12
CA ASN A 438 -41.94 4.85 1.77
C ASN A 438 -42.21 5.99 0.78
N SER A 439 -42.53 5.60 -0.44
CA SER A 439 -42.74 6.40 -1.62
C SER A 439 -44.25 6.58 -1.89
N ILE A 440 -45.10 6.43 -0.89
CA ILE A 440 -46.55 6.59 -0.98
C ILE A 440 -46.92 7.01 0.46
N VAL A 441 -47.22 8.24 0.89
CA VAL A 441 -47.74 9.51 0.36
C VAL A 441 -47.14 10.61 1.27
N VAL A 442 -46.55 11.68 0.73
CA VAL A 442 -46.32 12.92 1.49
C VAL A 442 -47.33 13.92 0.95
N SER A 443 -48.46 14.02 1.65
CA SER A 443 -49.41 15.11 1.47
C SER A 443 -48.82 16.36 2.12
N LEU A 444 -48.84 17.43 1.34
CA LEU A 444 -48.42 18.78 1.70
C LEU A 444 -49.37 19.33 2.78
N ARG A 445 -48.97 19.42 4.05
CA ARG A 445 -49.44 20.47 4.97
C ARG A 445 -48.64 20.54 6.28
N ASP A 446 -48.27 21.79 6.54
CA ASP A 446 -48.06 22.48 7.81
C ASP A 446 -46.74 22.33 8.60
N THR A 447 -46.12 23.51 8.66
CA THR A 447 -45.10 24.08 9.52
C THR A 447 -45.46 23.99 11.01
N THR A 448 -44.50 23.63 11.86
CA THR A 448 -43.79 24.52 12.81
C THR A 448 -43.11 23.70 13.91
N GLU A 449 -41.88 24.10 14.22
CA GLU A 449 -41.16 23.96 15.49
C GLU A 449 -40.82 22.58 16.08
N GLY A 450 -39.53 22.44 16.38
CA GLY A 450 -39.11 21.87 17.66
C GLY A 450 -38.82 20.36 17.69
N LYS A 451 -37.51 20.06 17.81
CA LYS A 451 -36.93 18.78 18.29
C LYS A 451 -37.08 17.57 17.36
N GLY A 452 -35.94 17.06 16.87
CA GLY A 452 -35.95 15.72 16.25
C GLY A 452 -34.74 15.27 15.45
N SER A 453 -33.53 15.82 15.63
CA SER A 453 -32.33 15.33 14.91
C SER A 453 -31.71 14.08 15.55
N THR A 454 -32.53 13.06 15.85
CA THR A 454 -32.03 11.73 16.25
C THR A 454 -32.10 10.72 15.11
N ASN A 455 -32.78 11.04 14.01
CA ASN A 455 -32.98 10.13 12.87
C ASN A 455 -31.82 10.14 11.86
N CYS A 456 -31.11 11.26 11.68
CA CYS A 456 -29.88 11.32 10.86
C CYS A 456 -28.72 10.56 11.52
N ILE A 457 -28.62 10.62 12.85
CA ILE A 457 -27.61 9.91 13.65
C ILE A 457 -27.82 8.39 13.58
N LYS A 458 -29.07 7.91 13.55
CA LYS A 458 -29.41 6.49 13.35
C LYS A 458 -29.02 5.98 11.95
N LYS A 459 -29.07 6.83 10.91
CA LYS A 459 -28.61 6.49 9.54
C LYS A 459 -27.08 6.51 9.41
N PHE A 460 -26.39 7.41 10.11
CA PHE A 460 -24.92 7.45 10.15
C PHE A 460 -24.31 6.24 10.89
N ARG A 461 -24.96 5.78 11.97
CA ARG A 461 -24.57 4.55 12.69
C ARG A 461 -24.58 3.30 11.80
N LYS A 462 -25.44 3.23 10.78
CA LYS A 462 -25.47 2.11 9.83
C LYS A 462 -24.32 2.15 8.82
N ILE A 463 -23.82 3.34 8.46
CA ILE A 463 -22.68 3.52 7.54
C ILE A 463 -21.35 3.29 8.27
N ALA A 464 -21.24 3.67 9.54
CA ALA A 464 -20.09 3.32 10.39
C ALA A 464 -19.98 1.79 10.58
N LYS A 465 -21.12 1.10 10.79
CA LYS A 465 -21.16 -0.38 10.82
C LYS A 465 -20.68 -1.02 9.52
N PHE A 466 -20.91 -0.39 8.37
CA PHE A 466 -20.46 -0.85 7.05
C PHE A 466 -18.93 -0.76 6.88
N THR A 467 -18.28 0.25 7.49
CA THR A 467 -16.83 0.46 7.42
C THR A 467 -16.09 -0.51 8.34
N VAL A 468 -16.66 -0.78 9.52
CA VAL A 468 -16.17 -1.79 10.46
C VAL A 468 -16.35 -3.20 9.89
N LEU A 469 -17.48 -3.54 9.26
CA LEU A 469 -17.68 -4.87 8.64
C LEU A 469 -16.70 -5.12 7.48
N SER A 470 -16.41 -4.09 6.68
CA SER A 470 -15.42 -4.18 5.60
C SER A 470 -14.01 -4.39 6.16
N ALA A 471 -13.62 -3.65 7.20
CA ALA A 471 -12.32 -3.82 7.86
C ALA A 471 -12.19 -5.18 8.55
N VAL A 472 -13.27 -5.67 9.17
CA VAL A 472 -13.36 -7.01 9.76
C VAL A 472 -13.25 -8.09 8.68
N SER A 473 -13.90 -7.94 7.53
CA SER A 473 -13.78 -8.89 6.42
C SER A 473 -12.35 -8.93 5.86
N THR A 474 -11.67 -7.79 5.74
CA THR A 474 -10.27 -7.73 5.30
C THR A 474 -9.33 -8.30 6.37
N MET A 475 -9.56 -8.03 7.65
CA MET A 475 -8.82 -8.62 8.78
C MET A 475 -9.03 -10.13 8.86
N LEU A 476 -10.23 -10.65 8.62
CA LEU A 476 -10.53 -12.08 8.60
C LEU A 476 -9.87 -12.80 7.41
N ILE A 477 -9.78 -12.14 6.25
CA ILE A 477 -9.02 -12.66 5.10
C ILE A 477 -7.52 -12.68 5.39
N LEU A 478 -6.99 -11.64 6.04
CA LEU A 478 -5.57 -11.58 6.43
C LEU A 478 -5.23 -12.56 7.57
N LEU A 479 -6.13 -12.77 8.53
CA LEU A 479 -5.98 -13.76 9.59
C LEU A 479 -6.11 -15.19 9.04
N ALA A 480 -7.02 -15.44 8.11
CA ALA A 480 -7.09 -16.72 7.40
C ALA A 480 -5.80 -17.02 6.63
N TYR A 481 -5.16 -15.99 6.06
CA TYR A 481 -3.84 -16.10 5.41
C TYR A 481 -2.67 -16.30 6.37
N ALA A 482 -2.81 -15.93 7.64
CA ALA A 482 -1.77 -16.10 8.67
C ALA A 482 -1.88 -17.44 9.41
N PHE A 483 -3.01 -18.14 9.26
CA PHE A 483 -3.28 -19.45 9.88
C PHE A 483 -3.13 -20.63 8.91
N ILE A 484 -3.01 -20.36 7.60
CA ILE A 484 -2.47 -21.27 6.58
C ILE A 484 -0.95 -21.11 6.59
#